data_AF-X6ERX8-F1
#
_entry.id   AF-X6ERX8-F1
#
_cell.length_a   1.000
_cell.length_b   1.000
_cell.length_c   1.000
_cell.angle_alpha   90.00
_cell.angle_beta   90.00
_cell.angle_gamma   90.00
#
_symmetry.space_group_name_H-M   'P 1'
#
loop_
_entity.id
_entity.type
_entity.pdbx_description
1 polymer ?
#
loop_
_entity_poly.entity_id
_entity_poly.type
_entity_poly.pdbx_seq_one_letter_code
_entity_poly.pdbx_strand_id
1 'polypeptide(L)'
;MGTRGPTPKPAAERKSAPLSLRLRPYLKEALEAEALENRRPLSEEITFRLQQTLSEDKYIERRFGSAKTYRLLQAIGLGIEQAASKMPETDWLNDRDAFNFVVSTVDKILDAIRPGSIRVPNSEGHTGSVPEFDFHVSTAIATNTWKEIVQSTGPSDRFHNINSQLGAIIGRPNVYRDEYYERLQRRYDELPATHQLKLGDLGHAEQYRRLSKAVEAEMIAEGKDPRLNEDGQ
;
A
#
# COMPACT_ATOMS: atom_id res chain seq x y z
N MET A 1 26.88 16.99 59.92
CA MET A 1 26.93 16.39 58.58
C MET A 1 25.58 15.77 58.28
N GLY A 2 24.81 16.36 57.37
CA GLY A 2 23.45 15.90 57.05
C GLY A 2 23.49 14.56 56.30
N THR A 3 22.84 13.56 56.90
CA THR A 3 22.64 12.22 56.37
C THR A 3 21.96 12.27 55.01
N ARG A 4 22.60 11.68 53.99
CA ARG A 4 22.04 11.54 52.64
C ARG A 4 20.65 10.88 52.72
N GLY A 5 19.65 11.52 52.11
CA GLY A 5 18.30 10.97 52.01
C GLY A 5 18.26 9.62 51.29
N PRO A 6 17.13 8.89 51.38
CA PRO A 6 17.00 7.54 50.84
C PRO A 6 17.33 7.49 49.34
N THR A 7 18.12 6.50 48.95
CA THR A 7 18.49 6.26 47.56
C THR A 7 17.21 6.02 46.74
N PRO A 8 16.99 6.76 45.63
CA PRO A 8 15.80 6.58 44.82
C PRO A 8 15.75 5.16 44.25
N LYS A 9 14.60 4.50 44.42
CA LYS A 9 14.37 3.15 43.90
C LYS A 9 14.57 3.08 42.38
N PRO A 10 15.04 1.93 41.85
CA PRO A 10 15.18 1.71 40.42
C PRO A 10 13.84 1.93 39.70
N ALA A 11 13.88 2.40 38.45
CA ALA A 11 12.69 2.82 37.71
C ALA A 11 11.58 1.76 37.64
N ALA A 12 11.95 0.47 37.62
CA ALA A 12 11.02 -0.66 37.60
C ALA A 12 10.26 -0.87 38.93
N GLU A 13 10.77 -0.37 40.06
CA GLU A 13 10.14 -0.50 41.38
C GLU A 13 9.46 0.79 41.86
N ARG A 14 9.49 1.85 41.03
CA ARG A 14 8.75 3.07 41.33
C ARG A 14 7.27 2.78 41.14
N LYS A 15 6.47 3.05 42.17
CA LYS A 15 5.01 3.06 42.05
C LYS A 15 4.64 3.96 40.87
N SER A 16 3.93 3.41 39.89
CA SER A 16 3.43 4.16 38.74
C SER A 16 2.62 5.36 39.22
N ALA A 17 2.82 6.52 38.58
CA ALA A 17 2.02 7.69 38.88
C ALA A 17 0.53 7.37 38.60
N PRO A 18 -0.40 7.79 39.48
CA PRO A 18 -1.82 7.58 39.23
C PRO A 18 -2.23 8.34 37.96
N LEU A 19 -2.84 7.63 37.00
CA LEU A 19 -3.40 8.18 35.78
C LEU A 19 -4.92 8.15 35.88
N SER A 20 -5.56 9.33 35.90
CA SER A 20 -7.01 9.45 35.89
C SER A 20 -7.50 9.72 34.46
N LEU A 21 -8.30 8.80 33.90
CA LEU A 21 -8.86 8.92 32.55
C LEU A 21 -10.37 9.12 32.61
N ARG A 22 -10.90 10.00 31.74
CA ARG A 22 -12.35 10.13 31.50
C ARG A 22 -12.69 9.44 30.19
N LEU A 23 -13.32 8.28 30.27
CA LEU A 23 -13.72 7.48 29.12
C LEU A 23 -15.21 7.66 28.84
N ARG A 24 -15.59 7.54 27.57
CA ARG A 24 -17.01 7.44 27.20
C ARG A 24 -17.58 6.10 27.72
N PRO A 25 -18.86 6.03 28.12
CA PRO A 25 -19.44 4.81 28.70
C PRO A 25 -19.22 3.56 27.86
N TYR A 26 -19.53 3.62 26.56
CA TYR A 26 -19.36 2.48 25.65
C TYR A 26 -17.91 1.97 25.58
N LEU A 27 -16.93 2.87 25.63
CA LEU A 27 -15.50 2.50 25.55
C LEU A 27 -15.05 1.85 26.85
N LYS A 28 -15.55 2.34 27.98
CA LYS A 28 -15.28 1.74 29.29
C LYS A 28 -15.85 0.32 29.36
N GLU A 29 -17.10 0.14 28.94
CA GLU A 29 -17.77 -1.17 28.90
C GLU A 29 -17.02 -2.16 28.00
N ALA A 30 -16.59 -1.72 26.81
CA ALA A 30 -15.78 -2.55 25.92
C ALA A 30 -14.43 -2.97 26.55
N LEU A 31 -13.73 -2.05 27.22
CA LEU A 31 -12.47 -2.36 27.91
C LEU A 31 -12.66 -3.29 29.10
N GLU A 32 -13.76 -3.16 29.85
CA GLU A 32 -14.07 -4.05 30.97
C GLU A 32 -14.41 -5.47 30.49
N ALA A 33 -15.16 -5.61 29.39
CA ALA A 33 -15.44 -6.90 28.78
C ALA A 33 -14.16 -7.62 28.33
N GLU A 34 -13.27 -6.90 27.63
CA GLU A 34 -11.98 -7.42 27.17
C GLU A 34 -11.04 -7.75 28.34
N ALA A 35 -11.02 -6.94 29.40
CA ALA A 35 -10.24 -7.21 30.60
C ALA A 35 -10.71 -8.50 31.30
N LEU A 36 -12.03 -8.72 31.35
CA LEU A 36 -12.63 -9.93 31.89
C LEU A 36 -12.27 -11.16 31.06
N GLU A 37 -12.39 -11.07 29.73
CA GLU A 37 -12.05 -12.16 28.79
C GLU A 37 -10.58 -12.57 28.92
N ASN A 38 -9.68 -11.59 28.96
CA ASN A 38 -8.24 -11.80 29.08
C ASN A 38 -7.77 -12.09 30.52
N ARG A 39 -8.68 -12.09 31.50
CA ARG A 39 -8.43 -12.32 32.93
C ARG A 39 -7.39 -11.35 33.52
N ARG A 40 -7.47 -10.07 33.14
CA ARG A 40 -6.57 -9.00 33.62
C ARG A 40 -7.37 -7.92 34.32
N PRO A 41 -6.79 -7.22 35.31
CA PRO A 41 -7.43 -6.02 35.86
C PRO A 41 -7.48 -4.93 34.79
N LEU A 42 -8.55 -4.12 34.82
CA LEU A 42 -8.79 -3.05 33.83
C LEU A 42 -7.58 -2.13 33.63
N SER A 43 -6.87 -1.78 34.70
CA SER A 43 -5.66 -0.93 34.63
C SER A 43 -4.51 -1.59 33.87
N GLU A 44 -4.34 -2.90 34.01
CA GLU A 44 -3.31 -3.66 33.29
C GLU A 44 -3.69 -3.82 31.83
N GLU A 45 -4.96 -4.08 31.52
CA GLU A 45 -5.45 -4.16 30.15
C GLU A 45 -5.29 -2.83 29.40
N ILE A 46 -5.63 -1.70 30.05
CA ILE A 46 -5.38 -0.36 29.49
C ILE A 46 -3.89 -0.15 29.21
N THR A 47 -3.02 -0.51 30.18
CA THR A 47 -1.57 -0.36 30.02
C THR A 47 -1.04 -1.23 28.89
N PHE A 48 -1.51 -2.48 28.80
CA PHE A 48 -1.15 -3.43 27.76
C PHE A 48 -1.50 -2.90 26.37
N ARG A 49 -2.74 -2.42 26.16
CA ARG A 49 -3.16 -1.84 24.88
C ARG A 49 -2.36 -0.59 24.53
N LEU A 50 -2.14 0.31 25.49
CA LEU A 50 -1.31 1.50 25.27
C LEU A 50 0.12 1.12 24.89
N GLN A 51 0.72 0.15 25.57
CA GLN A 51 2.06 -0.33 25.27
C GLN A 51 2.10 -0.97 23.87
N GLN A 52 1.10 -1.78 23.53
CA GLN A 52 0.98 -2.38 22.21
C GLN A 52 0.92 -1.30 21.13
N THR A 53 0.02 -0.32 21.25
CA THR A 53 -0.09 0.80 20.30
C THR A 53 1.21 1.60 20.19
N LEU A 54 1.86 1.92 21.32
CA LEU A 54 3.11 2.68 21.33
C LEU A 54 4.33 1.90 20.78
N SER A 55 4.24 0.57 20.74
CA SER A 55 5.31 -0.30 20.23
C SER A 55 5.01 -0.87 18.84
N GLU A 56 3.79 -0.69 18.34
CA GLU A 56 3.31 -1.25 17.07
C GLU A 56 4.19 -0.80 15.91
N ASP A 57 4.48 0.50 15.79
CA ASP A 57 5.33 1.02 14.71
C ASP A 57 6.74 0.41 14.74
N LYS A 58 7.34 0.28 15.92
CA LYS A 58 8.68 -0.34 16.07
C LYS A 58 8.65 -1.82 15.73
N TYR A 59 7.56 -2.49 16.05
CA TYR A 59 7.37 -3.90 15.72
C TYR A 59 7.17 -4.11 14.23
N ILE A 60 6.38 -3.24 13.60
CA ILE A 60 6.17 -3.18 12.15
C ILE A 60 7.51 -2.96 11.45
N GLU A 61 8.27 -1.94 11.84
CA GLU A 61 9.59 -1.66 11.26
C GLU A 61 10.56 -2.83 11.44
N ARG A 62 10.60 -3.46 12.62
CA ARG A 62 11.48 -4.62 12.87
C ARG A 62 11.13 -5.82 11.99
N ARG A 63 9.86 -6.08 11.73
CA ARG A 63 9.40 -7.27 10.98
C ARG A 63 9.35 -7.07 9.47
N PHE A 64 8.93 -5.89 9.04
CA PHE A 64 8.66 -5.58 7.63
C PHE A 64 9.66 -4.57 7.04
N GLY A 65 10.64 -4.13 7.83
CA GLY A 65 11.64 -3.13 7.46
C GLY A 65 11.11 -1.70 7.53
N SER A 66 9.87 -1.46 7.08
CA SER A 66 9.24 -0.14 7.16
C SER A 66 7.71 -0.22 7.29
N ALA A 67 7.11 0.83 7.84
CA ALA A 67 5.65 0.99 7.84
C ALA A 67 5.05 0.97 6.43
N LYS A 68 5.74 1.55 5.43
CA LYS A 68 5.29 1.55 4.03
C LYS A 68 5.21 0.13 3.46
N THR A 69 6.24 -0.69 3.68
CA THR A 69 6.26 -2.10 3.24
C THR A 69 5.11 -2.88 3.87
N TYR A 70 4.89 -2.70 5.16
CA TYR A 70 3.80 -3.35 5.88
C TYR A 70 2.43 -2.98 5.31
N ARG A 71 2.17 -1.70 5.07
CA ARG A 71 0.89 -1.25 4.49
C ARG A 71 0.69 -1.71 3.05
N LEU A 72 1.77 -1.80 2.27
CA LEU A 72 1.70 -2.39 0.94
C LEU A 72 1.30 -3.87 1.00
N LEU A 73 1.93 -4.66 1.87
CA LEU A 73 1.56 -6.06 2.08
C LEU A 73 0.13 -6.20 2.59
N GLN A 74 -0.32 -5.28 3.45
CA GLN A 74 -1.71 -5.25 3.91
C GLN A 74 -2.69 -5.00 2.75
N ALA A 75 -2.39 -4.05 1.85
CA ALA A 75 -3.20 -3.79 0.66
C ALA A 75 -3.23 -5.00 -0.30
N ILE A 76 -2.08 -5.66 -0.48
CA ILE A 76 -1.98 -6.91 -1.25
C ILE A 76 -2.85 -7.99 -0.63
N GLY A 77 -2.77 -8.19 0.69
CA GLY A 77 -3.59 -9.17 1.42
C GLY A 77 -5.10 -8.93 1.24
N LEU A 78 -5.54 -7.67 1.30
CA LEU A 78 -6.94 -7.30 1.04
C LEU A 78 -7.35 -7.57 -0.41
N GLY A 79 -6.45 -7.31 -1.35
CA GLY A 79 -6.66 -7.66 -2.77
C GLY A 79 -6.78 -9.16 -2.99
N ILE A 80 -5.95 -9.96 -2.33
CA ILE A 80 -6.02 -11.44 -2.35
C ILE A 80 -7.37 -11.91 -1.79
N GLU A 81 -7.80 -11.38 -0.64
CA GLU A 81 -9.08 -11.74 -0.03
C GLU A 81 -10.26 -11.40 -0.95
N GLN A 82 -10.25 -10.22 -1.57
CA GLN A 82 -11.27 -9.81 -2.54
C GLN A 82 -11.24 -10.71 -3.79
N ALA A 83 -10.07 -11.03 -4.33
CA ALA A 83 -9.92 -11.91 -5.47
C ALA A 83 -10.41 -13.34 -5.18
N ALA A 84 -10.01 -13.91 -4.05
CA ALA A 84 -10.43 -15.23 -3.60
C ALA A 84 -11.95 -15.29 -3.37
N SER A 85 -12.57 -14.20 -2.86
CA SER A 85 -14.02 -14.16 -2.65
C SER A 85 -14.84 -14.28 -3.94
N LYS A 86 -14.24 -14.04 -5.12
CA LYS A 86 -14.89 -14.25 -6.42
C LYS A 86 -14.94 -15.72 -6.85
N MET A 87 -14.19 -16.59 -6.18
CA MET A 87 -14.14 -18.03 -6.43
C MET A 87 -14.43 -18.80 -5.13
N PRO A 88 -15.64 -18.67 -4.55
CA PRO A 88 -15.94 -19.18 -3.22
C PRO A 88 -15.97 -20.71 -3.13
N GLU A 89 -16.07 -21.41 -4.27
CA GLU A 89 -16.22 -22.86 -4.32
C GLU A 89 -14.88 -23.61 -4.19
N THR A 90 -13.74 -22.90 -4.20
CA THR A 90 -12.43 -23.55 -4.20
C THR A 90 -11.42 -22.76 -3.40
N ASP A 91 -10.59 -23.45 -2.62
CA ASP A 91 -9.41 -22.84 -2.00
C ASP A 91 -8.46 -22.42 -3.12
N TRP A 92 -8.25 -21.11 -3.27
CA TRP A 92 -7.45 -20.55 -4.35
C TRP A 92 -6.00 -21.04 -4.38
N LEU A 93 -5.49 -21.60 -3.27
CA LEU A 93 -4.17 -22.23 -3.22
C LEU A 93 -4.13 -23.62 -3.88
N ASN A 94 -5.27 -24.29 -3.99
CA ASN A 94 -5.39 -25.65 -4.52
C ASN A 94 -5.95 -25.68 -5.95
N ASP A 95 -6.40 -24.54 -6.48
CA ASP A 95 -6.88 -24.39 -7.85
C ASP A 95 -5.91 -23.55 -8.68
N ARG A 96 -5.50 -24.09 -9.83
CA ARG A 96 -4.50 -23.46 -10.68
C ARG A 96 -4.97 -22.12 -11.25
N ASP A 97 -6.24 -22.03 -11.65
CA ASP A 97 -6.77 -20.86 -12.33
C ASP A 97 -7.07 -19.76 -11.32
N ALA A 98 -7.63 -20.12 -10.16
CA ALA A 98 -7.77 -19.21 -9.03
C ALA A 98 -6.44 -18.66 -8.53
N PHE A 99 -5.40 -19.51 -8.45
CA PHE A 99 -4.06 -19.06 -8.09
C PHE A 99 -3.51 -18.03 -9.09
N ASN A 100 -3.62 -18.31 -10.39
CA ASN A 100 -3.18 -17.39 -11.44
C ASN A 100 -3.94 -16.06 -11.39
N PHE A 101 -5.25 -16.10 -11.11
CA PHE A 101 -6.07 -14.90 -10.97
C PHE A 101 -5.66 -14.05 -9.76
N VAL A 102 -5.39 -14.68 -8.62
CA VAL A 102 -4.89 -13.99 -7.42
C VAL A 102 -3.53 -13.36 -7.70
N VAL A 103 -2.59 -14.10 -8.31
CA VAL A 103 -1.28 -13.56 -8.72
C VAL A 103 -1.43 -12.36 -9.64
N SER A 104 -2.27 -12.47 -10.68
CA SER A 104 -2.57 -11.35 -11.58
C SER A 104 -3.10 -10.13 -10.82
N THR A 105 -3.97 -10.34 -9.82
CA THR A 105 -4.49 -9.26 -8.99
C THR A 105 -3.39 -8.58 -8.17
N VAL A 106 -2.49 -9.35 -7.57
CA VAL A 106 -1.31 -8.81 -6.85
C VAL A 106 -0.42 -7.99 -7.78
N ASP A 107 -0.14 -8.49 -8.98
CA ASP A 107 0.64 -7.78 -10.00
C ASP A 107 -0.03 -6.45 -10.38
N LYS A 108 -1.36 -6.43 -10.56
CA LYS A 108 -2.11 -5.18 -10.85
C LYS A 108 -2.08 -4.19 -9.69
N ILE A 109 -2.13 -4.66 -8.44
CA ILE A 109 -2.00 -3.80 -7.26
C ILE A 109 -0.62 -3.15 -7.22
N LEU A 110 0.44 -3.93 -7.46
CA LEU A 110 1.82 -3.43 -7.52
C LEU A 110 2.04 -2.49 -8.71
N ASP A 111 1.52 -2.82 -9.88
CA ASP A 111 1.60 -1.99 -11.08
C ASP A 111 0.93 -0.63 -10.88
N ALA A 112 -0.15 -0.57 -10.10
CA ALA A 112 -0.87 0.68 -9.84
C ALA A 112 -0.05 1.70 -9.03
N ILE A 113 0.85 1.25 -8.15
CA ILE A 113 1.73 2.10 -7.36
C ILE A 113 3.14 2.23 -7.94
N ARG A 114 3.41 1.54 -9.06
CA ARG A 114 4.73 1.52 -9.67
C ARG A 114 5.13 2.94 -10.10
N PRO A 115 6.25 3.49 -9.60
CA PRO A 115 6.68 4.83 -9.99
C PRO A 115 7.03 4.89 -11.47
N GLY A 116 6.31 5.69 -12.25
CA GLY A 116 6.73 6.18 -13.58
C GLY A 116 7.08 5.12 -14.63
N SER A 117 6.68 3.85 -14.49
CA SER A 117 7.10 2.83 -15.45
C SER A 117 6.10 2.66 -16.60
N ILE A 118 6.54 3.08 -17.77
CA ILE A 118 6.57 2.28 -19.00
C ILE A 118 5.91 0.89 -18.85
N ARG A 119 4.67 0.74 -19.33
CA ARG A 119 4.28 -0.54 -19.95
C ARG A 119 5.17 -0.68 -21.17
N VAL A 120 6.11 -1.65 -21.17
CA VAL A 120 6.69 -2.09 -22.44
C VAL A 120 5.55 -2.79 -23.15
N PRO A 121 5.07 -2.32 -24.33
CA PRO A 121 3.85 -2.85 -24.93
C PRO A 121 3.89 -4.36 -25.21
N ASN A 122 5.06 -5.01 -25.28
CA ASN A 122 5.20 -6.39 -25.71
C ASN A 122 6.10 -7.24 -24.79
N SER A 123 5.71 -7.51 -23.55
CA SER A 123 6.20 -8.72 -22.88
C SER A 123 5.26 -9.89 -23.19
N GLU A 124 5.17 -10.28 -24.46
CA GLU A 124 4.48 -11.49 -24.95
C GLU A 124 5.20 -12.79 -24.51
N GLY A 125 5.94 -12.75 -23.40
CA GLY A 125 6.68 -13.89 -22.83
C GLY A 125 5.94 -14.66 -21.76
N HIS A 126 4.69 -14.31 -21.44
CA HIS A 126 3.81 -15.17 -20.64
C HIS A 126 2.76 -15.80 -21.56
N THR A 127 3.21 -16.79 -22.34
CA THR A 127 2.38 -17.70 -23.14
C THR A 127 1.61 -18.70 -22.26
N GLY A 128 1.12 -18.26 -21.10
CA GLY A 128 -0.02 -18.87 -20.44
C GLY A 128 -1.19 -17.99 -20.79
N SER A 129 -2.08 -18.46 -21.66
CA SER A 129 -3.33 -17.79 -22.00
C SER A 129 -4.16 -17.59 -20.72
N VAL A 130 -3.93 -16.49 -20.01
CA VAL A 130 -4.86 -16.00 -19.01
C VAL A 130 -6.10 -15.57 -19.81
N PRO A 131 -7.28 -16.18 -19.61
CA PRO A 131 -8.49 -15.78 -20.30
C PRO A 131 -8.66 -14.27 -20.23
N GLU A 132 -8.99 -13.63 -21.36
CA GLU A 132 -9.12 -12.17 -21.49
C GLU A 132 -10.09 -11.56 -20.44
N PHE A 133 -11.04 -12.38 -19.96
CA PHE A 133 -11.94 -12.09 -18.85
C PHE A 133 -11.22 -11.81 -17.51
N ASP A 134 -10.18 -12.58 -17.18
CA ASP A 134 -9.46 -12.50 -15.90
C ASP A 134 -8.60 -11.24 -15.78
N PHE A 135 -8.12 -10.71 -16.91
CA PHE A 135 -7.32 -9.49 -16.93
C PHE A 135 -8.13 -8.24 -16.55
N HIS A 136 -9.34 -8.11 -17.08
CA HIS A 136 -10.21 -6.97 -16.78
C HIS A 136 -10.73 -6.99 -15.35
N VAL A 137 -11.07 -8.18 -14.83
CA VAL A 137 -11.57 -8.32 -13.47
C VAL A 137 -10.45 -8.08 -12.44
N SER A 138 -9.24 -8.64 -12.63
CA SER A 138 -8.10 -8.37 -11.75
C SER A 138 -7.71 -6.88 -11.73
N THR A 139 -7.73 -6.22 -12.89
CA THR A 139 -7.52 -4.77 -13.00
C THR A 139 -8.61 -3.98 -12.27
N ALA A 140 -9.87 -4.39 -12.39
CA ALA A 140 -10.99 -3.75 -11.70
C ALA A 140 -10.91 -3.93 -10.18
N ILE A 141 -10.55 -5.12 -9.69
CA ILE A 141 -10.33 -5.39 -8.26
C ILE A 141 -9.21 -4.50 -7.73
N ALA A 142 -8.04 -4.53 -8.35
CA ALA A 142 -6.92 -3.69 -7.93
C ALA A 142 -7.30 -2.20 -7.89
N THR A 143 -8.00 -1.72 -8.93
CA THR A 143 -8.49 -0.34 -9.00
C THR A 143 -9.49 -0.02 -7.89
N ASN A 144 -10.42 -0.93 -7.60
CA ASN A 144 -11.43 -0.74 -6.55
C ASN A 144 -10.80 -0.80 -5.15
N THR A 145 -9.88 -1.73 -4.90
CA THR A 145 -9.11 -1.79 -3.65
C THR A 145 -8.39 -0.46 -3.41
N TRP A 146 -7.74 0.10 -4.44
CA TRP A 146 -7.09 1.41 -4.32
C TRP A 146 -8.10 2.55 -4.13
N LYS A 147 -9.23 2.57 -4.83
CA LYS A 147 -10.30 3.56 -4.62
C LYS A 147 -10.83 3.52 -3.18
N GLU A 148 -11.11 2.33 -2.66
CA GLU A 148 -11.55 2.14 -1.26
C GLU A 148 -10.51 2.68 -0.28
N ILE A 149 -9.21 2.42 -0.53
CA ILE A 149 -8.14 2.94 0.32
C ILE A 149 -8.08 4.48 0.26
N VAL A 150 -8.09 5.07 -0.93
CA VAL A 150 -8.03 6.54 -1.11
C VAL A 150 -9.24 7.23 -0.46
N GLN A 151 -10.44 6.68 -0.64
CA GLN A 151 -11.69 7.26 -0.14
C GLN A 151 -11.89 7.08 1.37
N SER A 152 -11.05 6.28 2.02
CA SER A 152 -11.11 6.09 3.48
C SER A 152 -10.71 7.38 4.22
N THR A 153 -11.72 8.01 4.82
CA THR A 153 -11.58 9.31 5.52
C THR A 153 -11.80 9.19 7.03
N GLY A 154 -12.51 8.16 7.48
CA GLY A 154 -12.86 7.97 8.88
C GLY A 154 -11.82 7.15 9.66
N PRO A 155 -11.55 7.47 10.94
CA PRO A 155 -10.60 6.71 11.77
C PRO A 155 -11.04 5.28 12.09
N SER A 156 -12.31 4.95 11.86
CA SER A 156 -12.87 3.60 11.99
C SER A 156 -12.85 2.79 10.68
N ASP A 157 -12.41 3.39 9.57
CA ASP A 157 -12.31 2.69 8.30
C ASP A 157 -11.10 1.75 8.32
N ARG A 158 -11.28 0.49 7.88
CA ARG A 158 -10.21 -0.52 7.81
C ARG A 158 -9.02 -0.06 6.97
N PHE A 159 -9.24 0.87 6.05
CA PHE A 159 -8.20 1.41 5.18
C PHE A 159 -7.58 2.72 5.66
N HIS A 160 -8.09 3.34 6.73
CA HIS A 160 -7.63 4.65 7.21
C HIS A 160 -6.13 4.70 7.48
N ASN A 161 -5.62 3.67 8.16
CA ASN A 161 -4.20 3.57 8.49
C ASN A 161 -3.32 3.25 7.28
N ILE A 162 -3.89 2.63 6.24
CA ILE A 162 -3.21 2.37 4.97
C ILE A 162 -3.08 3.69 4.21
N ASN A 163 -4.17 4.46 4.13
CA ASN A 163 -4.21 5.77 3.47
C ASN A 163 -3.26 6.78 4.12
N SER A 164 -3.33 6.96 5.44
CA SER A 164 -2.50 7.94 6.15
C SER A 164 -1.00 7.67 6.08
N GLN A 165 -0.59 6.40 6.09
CA GLN A 165 0.84 6.03 6.15
C GLN A 165 1.50 5.85 4.78
N LEU A 166 0.73 5.47 3.76
CA LEU A 166 1.23 5.45 2.38
C LEU A 166 1.07 6.83 1.71
N GLY A 167 0.13 7.66 2.18
CA GLY A 167 -0.03 9.07 1.83
C GLY A 167 0.12 9.35 0.34
N ALA A 168 1.20 10.04 -0.01
CA ALA A 168 1.57 10.43 -1.38
C ALA A 168 1.89 9.28 -2.35
N ILE A 169 1.79 8.00 -1.94
CA ILE A 169 1.94 6.83 -2.83
C ILE A 169 0.57 6.38 -3.37
N ILE A 170 -0.46 6.35 -2.52
CA ILE A 170 -1.82 5.92 -2.87
C ILE A 170 -2.60 7.05 -3.51
N GLY A 171 -2.46 8.26 -2.96
CA GLY A 171 -2.92 9.47 -3.58
C GLY A 171 -2.03 9.86 -4.76
N ARG A 172 -1.64 8.92 -5.63
CA ARG A 172 -1.18 9.21 -6.98
C ARG A 172 -2.22 8.69 -7.97
N PRO A 173 -3.45 9.24 -8.03
CA PRO A 173 -4.08 9.33 -9.34
C PRO A 173 -3.07 10.08 -10.18
N ASN A 174 -2.36 9.35 -11.03
CA ASN A 174 -1.51 9.97 -12.02
C ASN A 174 -2.49 10.74 -12.94
N VAL A 175 -2.80 11.98 -12.56
CA VAL A 175 -3.82 12.84 -13.20
C VAL A 175 -3.46 12.99 -14.67
N TYR A 176 -2.16 13.00 -14.94
CA TYR A 176 -1.60 13.02 -16.27
C TYR A 176 -1.20 11.64 -16.78
N ARG A 177 -1.73 10.53 -16.23
CA ARG A 177 -1.38 9.17 -16.69
C ARG A 177 -1.72 9.00 -18.15
N ASP A 178 -2.96 9.33 -18.49
CA ASP A 178 -3.47 9.16 -19.84
C ASP A 178 -2.74 10.13 -20.79
N GLU A 179 -2.57 11.40 -20.39
CA GLU A 179 -1.79 12.40 -21.14
C GLU A 179 -0.31 11.98 -21.33
N TYR A 180 0.31 11.39 -20.31
CA TYR A 180 1.67 10.86 -20.36
C TYR A 180 1.77 9.71 -21.37
N TYR A 181 0.84 8.75 -21.34
CA TYR A 181 0.82 7.64 -22.28
C TYR A 181 0.55 8.10 -23.71
N GLU A 182 -0.36 9.07 -23.91
CA GLU A 182 -0.61 9.65 -25.23
C GLU A 182 0.62 10.35 -25.80
N ARG A 183 1.33 11.16 -24.99
CA ARG A 183 2.58 11.82 -25.39
C ARG A 183 3.68 10.81 -25.70
N LEU A 184 3.81 9.77 -24.87
CA LEU A 184 4.79 8.72 -25.05
C LEU A 184 4.54 7.90 -26.31
N GLN A 185 3.27 7.54 -26.57
CA GLN A 185 2.88 6.84 -27.78
C GLN A 185 3.15 7.71 -29.02
N ARG A 186 2.78 8.99 -29.00
CA ARG A 186 3.06 9.94 -30.09
C ARG A 186 4.55 10.02 -30.41
N ARG A 187 5.41 10.15 -29.38
CA ARG A 187 6.87 10.16 -29.54
C ARG A 187 7.41 8.86 -30.12
N TYR A 188 6.81 7.74 -29.76
CA TYR A 188 7.17 6.44 -30.30
C TYR A 188 6.79 6.31 -31.78
N ASP A 189 5.59 6.75 -32.15
CA ASP A 189 5.08 6.73 -33.53
C ASP A 189 5.84 7.68 -34.46
N GLU A 190 6.37 8.80 -33.93
CA GLU A 190 7.23 9.75 -34.64
C GLU A 190 8.64 9.22 -34.92
N LEU A 191 9.06 8.12 -34.30
CA LEU A 191 10.36 7.52 -34.60
C LEU A 191 10.39 7.02 -36.05
N PRO A 192 11.51 7.21 -36.77
CA PRO A 192 11.64 6.67 -38.12
C PRO A 192 11.40 5.15 -38.10
N ALA A 193 10.60 4.63 -39.04
CA ALA A 193 10.34 3.20 -39.16
C ALA A 193 11.64 2.36 -39.24
N THR A 194 12.72 2.96 -39.75
CA THR A 194 14.07 2.36 -39.81
C THR A 194 14.75 2.22 -38.45
N HIS A 195 14.39 3.03 -37.46
CA HIS A 195 14.81 2.87 -36.06
C HIS A 195 13.96 1.83 -35.33
N GLN A 196 12.64 1.78 -35.62
CA GLN A 196 11.74 0.80 -35.02
C GLN A 196 12.05 -0.65 -35.47
N LEU A 197 12.50 -0.86 -36.72
CA LEU A 197 12.79 -2.20 -37.25
C LEU A 197 14.21 -2.73 -36.95
N LYS A 198 15.14 -1.90 -36.49
CA LYS A 198 16.56 -2.25 -36.32
C LYS A 198 16.96 -2.60 -34.89
N LEU A 199 16.08 -2.40 -33.92
CA LEU A 199 16.37 -2.69 -32.53
C LEU A 199 15.87 -4.10 -32.22
N GLY A 200 16.74 -4.96 -31.69
CA GLY A 200 16.27 -6.16 -30.99
C GLY A 200 15.53 -5.78 -29.70
N ASP A 201 14.94 -6.76 -29.00
CA ASP A 201 14.13 -6.53 -27.79
C ASP A 201 14.80 -5.64 -26.73
N LEU A 202 16.11 -5.82 -26.52
CA LEU A 202 16.90 -5.00 -25.60
C LEU A 202 17.04 -3.54 -26.06
N GLY A 203 17.13 -3.32 -27.37
CA GLY A 203 17.22 -1.99 -27.96
C GLY A 203 15.90 -1.22 -27.88
N HIS A 204 14.77 -1.89 -28.09
CA HIS A 204 13.45 -1.31 -27.91
C HIS A 204 13.25 -0.82 -26.47
N ALA A 205 13.62 -1.64 -25.48
CA ALA A 205 13.48 -1.29 -24.08
C ALA A 205 14.32 -0.06 -23.67
N GLU A 206 15.53 0.09 -24.23
CA GLU A 206 16.37 1.25 -23.96
C GLU A 206 15.85 2.52 -24.65
N GLN A 207 15.42 2.41 -25.91
CA GLN A 207 14.86 3.55 -26.64
C GLN A 207 13.57 4.05 -25.98
N TYR A 208 12.68 3.14 -25.57
CA TYR A 208 11.45 3.49 -24.87
C TYR A 208 11.74 4.15 -23.51
N ARG A 209 12.79 3.70 -22.78
CA ARG A 209 13.26 4.39 -21.56
C ARG A 209 13.73 5.82 -21.82
N ARG A 210 14.40 6.07 -22.94
CA ARG A 210 14.85 7.42 -23.32
C ARG A 210 13.67 8.32 -23.65
N LEU A 211 12.71 7.84 -24.43
CA LEU A 211 11.49 8.58 -24.76
C LEU A 211 10.67 8.90 -23.51
N SER A 212 10.47 7.91 -22.64
CA SER A 212 9.76 8.08 -21.37
C SER A 212 10.40 9.15 -20.49
N LYS A 213 11.73 9.15 -20.33
CA LYS A 213 12.44 10.20 -19.59
C LYS A 213 12.29 11.58 -20.23
N ALA A 214 12.24 11.65 -21.56
CA ALA A 214 12.06 12.92 -22.26
C ALA A 214 10.65 13.49 -22.05
N VAL A 215 9.61 12.66 -22.25
CA VAL A 215 8.21 13.05 -22.01
C VAL A 215 7.99 13.44 -20.54
N GLU A 216 8.57 12.68 -19.61
CA GLU A 216 8.50 12.99 -18.19
C GLU A 216 9.15 14.33 -17.86
N ALA A 217 10.34 14.62 -18.42
CA ALA A 217 11.01 15.91 -18.23
C ALA A 217 10.22 17.08 -18.84
N GLU A 218 9.59 16.89 -20.01
CA GLU A 218 8.71 17.89 -20.65
C GLU A 218 7.50 18.20 -19.78
N MET A 219 6.81 17.16 -19.30
CA MET A 219 5.64 17.33 -18.46
C MET A 219 5.97 17.98 -17.11
N ILE A 220 7.12 17.62 -16.49
CA ILE A 220 7.63 18.30 -15.30
C ILE A 220 7.91 19.78 -15.59
N ALA A 221 8.51 20.11 -16.75
CA ALA A 221 8.78 21.49 -17.13
C ALA A 221 7.49 22.31 -17.35
N GLU A 222 6.40 21.66 -17.74
CA GLU A 222 5.06 22.24 -17.86
C GLU A 222 4.30 22.36 -16.52
N GLY A 223 4.92 21.95 -15.41
CA GLY A 223 4.27 21.89 -14.09
C GLY A 223 3.29 20.72 -13.93
N LYS A 224 3.24 19.83 -14.93
CA LYS A 224 2.40 18.63 -14.96
C LYS A 224 3.23 17.41 -14.59
N ASP A 225 3.84 17.38 -13.41
CA ASP A 225 4.67 16.23 -13.03
C ASP A 225 3.80 14.96 -13.03
N PRO A 226 4.04 13.97 -13.92
CA PRO A 226 3.26 12.74 -13.98
C PRO A 226 3.47 11.85 -12.73
N ARG A 227 4.29 12.32 -11.78
CA ARG A 227 4.53 11.71 -10.48
C ARG A 227 3.75 12.39 -9.35
N LEU A 228 3.18 13.57 -9.57
CA LEU A 228 2.50 14.40 -8.56
C LEU A 228 1.01 14.59 -8.91
N ASN A 229 0.20 14.88 -7.89
CA ASN A 229 -1.19 15.30 -8.08
C ASN A 229 -1.30 16.81 -8.24
N GLU A 230 -2.37 17.26 -8.89
CA GLU A 230 -2.76 18.68 -8.99
C GLU A 230 -2.96 19.36 -7.62
N ASP A 231 -3.21 18.61 -6.54
CA ASP A 231 -3.45 19.15 -5.19
C ASP A 231 -2.17 19.43 -4.38
N GLY A 232 -1.07 19.77 -5.05
CA GLY A 232 0.24 20.05 -4.46
C GLY A 232 0.57 21.54 -4.28
N GLN A 233 -0.42 22.41 -4.09
CA GLN A 233 -0.25 23.79 -3.60
C GLN A 233 -0.91 23.98 -2.23
#